data_AF-A0A0D8I750-F1
#
_entry.id   AF-A0A0D8I750-F1
#
_cell.length_a   1.000
_cell.length_b   1.000
_cell.length_c   1.000
_cell.angle_alpha   90.00
_cell.angle_beta   90.00
_cell.angle_gamma   90.00
#
_symmetry.space_group_name_H-M   'P 1'
#
loop_
_entity.id
_entity.type
_entity.pdbx_description
1 polymer ?
#
loop_
_entity_poly.entity_id
_entity_poly.type
_entity_poly.pdbx_seq_one_letter_code
_entity_poly.pdbx_strand_id
1 'polypeptide(L)'
;MKPVFLRFTDDKGKVTKTFTVSNLKTGMMDNIFDIAERAENLQKSDVKISEVREFYKDLRGVIVAVFKGQFTYDELNENVENDELMKVFTALCSNISGEMKKN
;
A
#
# COMPACT_ATOMS: atom_id res chain seq x y z
N MET A 1 18.91 3.47 -2.92
CA MET A 1 17.49 3.66 -2.59
C MET A 1 17.40 4.39 -1.27
N LYS A 2 16.58 5.45 -1.19
CA LYS A 2 16.23 6.01 0.12
C LYS A 2 15.20 5.08 0.79
N PRO A 3 15.19 4.99 2.12
CA PRO A 3 14.23 4.17 2.82
C PRO A 3 12.80 4.68 2.59
N VAL A 4 11.90 3.79 2.14
CA VAL A 4 10.47 4.06 2.06
C VAL A 4 9.89 3.96 3.46
N PHE A 5 9.36 5.06 3.99
CA PHE A 5 8.76 5.12 5.31
C PHE A 5 7.25 5.01 5.21
N LEU A 6 6.69 4.03 5.90
CA LEU A 6 5.27 3.77 5.96
C LEU A 6 4.81 4.04 7.38
N ARG A 7 3.93 5.03 7.54
CA ARG A 7 3.45 5.53 8.82
C ARG A 7 2.01 5.08 9.00
N PHE A 8 1.76 4.31 10.05
CA PHE A 8 0.41 4.01 10.51
C PHE A 8 -0.01 5.07 11.53
N THR A 9 -1.24 5.54 11.43
CA THR A 9 -1.81 6.54 12.32
C THR A 9 -2.95 5.95 13.15
N ASP A 10 -3.16 6.47 14.36
CA ASP A 10 -4.34 6.19 15.17
C ASP A 10 -5.53 7.06 14.76
N ASP A 11 -6.68 6.84 15.40
CA ASP A 11 -7.95 7.56 15.21
C ASP A 11 -7.83 9.09 15.41
N LYS A 12 -6.71 9.56 15.97
CA LYS A 12 -6.38 10.98 16.18
C LYS A 12 -5.32 11.50 15.20
N GLY A 13 -4.94 10.70 14.21
CA GLY A 13 -3.94 11.03 13.19
C GLY A 13 -2.50 10.99 13.71
N LYS A 14 -2.25 10.43 14.90
CA LYS A 14 -0.90 10.35 15.46
C LYS A 14 -0.22 9.09 14.94
N VAL A 15 1.01 9.26 14.45
CA VAL A 15 1.82 8.13 13.95
C VAL A 15 2.11 7.15 15.08
N THR A 16 1.58 5.94 15.00
CA THR A 16 1.76 4.87 15.98
C THR A 16 2.94 3.98 15.64
N LYS A 17 3.16 3.69 14.35
CA LYS A 17 4.26 2.85 13.88
C LYS A 17 4.84 3.37 12.57
N THR A 18 6.16 3.33 12.46
CA THR A 18 6.89 3.66 11.22
C THR A 18 7.70 2.46 10.77
N PHE A 19 7.47 2.04 9.53
CA PHE A 19 8.12 0.90 8.92
C PHE A 19 8.93 1.34 7.72
N THR A 20 10.05 0.64 7.48
CA THR A 20 11.07 1.11 6.55
C THR A 20 11.47 0.01 5.58
N VAL A 21 11.36 0.26 4.27
CA VAL A 21 11.85 -0.66 3.24
C VAL A 21 12.89 0.05 2.38
N SER A 22 14.09 -0.52 2.33
CA SER A 22 15.23 0.04 1.59
C SER A 22 15.52 -0.67 0.26
N ASN A 23 14.82 -1.75 -0.08
CA ASN A 23 15.11 -2.56 -1.26
C ASN A 23 13.84 -3.20 -1.86
N LEU A 24 13.15 -2.45 -2.73
CA LEU A 24 12.04 -2.96 -3.53
C LEU A 24 12.60 -3.70 -4.75
N LYS A 25 12.23 -4.98 -4.93
CA LYS A 25 12.59 -5.73 -6.15
C LYS A 25 11.76 -5.21 -7.33
N THR A 26 12.31 -5.25 -8.55
CA THR A 26 11.64 -4.78 -9.77
C THR A 26 10.24 -5.38 -9.94
N GLY A 27 10.09 -6.70 -9.75
CA GLY A 27 8.77 -7.35 -9.83
C GLY A 27 7.78 -6.99 -8.71
N MET A 28 8.22 -6.33 -7.63
CA MET A 28 7.29 -5.71 -6.67
C MET A 28 6.82 -4.35 -7.16
N MET A 29 7.62 -3.62 -7.93
CA MET A 29 7.22 -2.33 -8.50
C MET A 29 6.07 -2.52 -9.49
N ASP A 30 6.16 -3.53 -10.36
CA ASP A 30 5.10 -3.88 -11.31
C ASP A 30 3.78 -4.15 -10.58
N ASN A 31 3.80 -5.00 -9.54
CA ASN A 31 2.63 -5.29 -8.72
C ASN A 31 2.06 -4.04 -8.02
N ILE A 32 2.90 -3.08 -7.65
CA ILE A 32 2.46 -1.81 -7.03
C ILE A 32 1.77 -0.94 -8.09
N PHE A 33 2.29 -0.85 -9.31
CA PHE A 33 1.65 -0.09 -10.38
C PHE A 33 0.32 -0.71 -10.80
N ASP A 34 0.23 -2.04 -10.90
CA ASP A 34 -1.01 -2.75 -11.23
C ASP A 34 -2.12 -2.46 -10.20
N ILE A 35 -1.79 -2.47 -8.89
CA ILE A 35 -2.74 -2.11 -7.84
C ILE A 35 -3.11 -0.62 -7.91
N ALA A 36 -2.16 0.26 -8.25
CA ALA A 36 -2.43 1.69 -8.39
C ALA A 36 -3.41 1.99 -9.53
N GLU A 37 -3.24 1.34 -10.68
CA GLU A 37 -4.16 1.46 -11.81
C GLU A 37 -5.56 0.93 -11.45
N ARG A 38 -5.64 -0.20 -10.74
CA ARG A 38 -6.90 -0.74 -10.22
C ARG A 38 -7.57 0.21 -9.22
N ALA A 39 -6.80 0.87 -8.36
CA ALA A 39 -7.31 1.86 -7.41
C ALA A 39 -7.92 3.09 -8.12
N GLU A 40 -7.29 3.54 -9.21
CA GLU A 40 -7.81 4.64 -10.02
C GLU A 40 -9.10 4.25 -10.75
N ASN A 41 -9.16 3.03 -11.29
CA ASN A 41 -10.36 2.48 -11.93
C ASN A 41 -11.53 2.30 -10.94
N LEU A 42 -11.24 1.97 -9.68
CA LEU A 42 -12.19 1.89 -8.57
C LEU A 42 -12.87 3.21 -8.24
N GLN A 43 -12.16 4.34 -8.40
CA GLN A 43 -12.72 5.67 -8.13
C GLN A 43 -13.54 6.22 -9.30
N LYS A 44 -13.31 5.72 -10.53
CA LYS A 44 -13.92 6.25 -11.76
C LYS A 44 -15.15 5.48 -12.24
N SER A 45 -15.45 4.30 -11.68
CA SER A 45 -16.44 3.36 -12.23
C SER A 45 -17.43 2.87 -11.17
N ASP A 46 -18.60 2.37 -11.60
CA ASP A 46 -19.60 1.73 -10.75
C ASP A 46 -19.16 0.28 -10.44
N VAL A 47 -18.23 0.13 -9.49
CA VAL A 47 -17.50 -1.11 -9.24
C VAL A 47 -18.31 -2.05 -8.35
N LYS A 48 -18.33 -3.35 -8.70
CA LYS A 48 -19.03 -4.35 -7.89
C LYS A 48 -18.35 -4.49 -6.53
N ILE A 49 -19.14 -4.68 -5.47
CA ILE A 49 -18.65 -4.92 -4.11
C ILE A 49 -17.65 -6.10 -4.05
N SER A 50 -17.81 -7.11 -4.91
CA SER A 50 -16.87 -8.23 -5.03
C SER A 50 -15.48 -7.79 -5.49
N GLU A 51 -15.41 -6.89 -6.47
CA GLU A 51 -14.16 -6.38 -7.04
C GLU A 51 -13.45 -5.44 -6.04
N VAL A 52 -14.22 -4.65 -5.28
CA VAL A 52 -13.70 -3.85 -4.16
C VAL A 52 -13.05 -4.76 -3.11
N ARG A 53 -13.70 -5.88 -2.76
CA ARG A 53 -13.17 -6.83 -1.77
C ARG A 53 -11.89 -7.50 -2.25
N GLU A 54 -11.84 -7.92 -3.51
CA GLU A 54 -10.64 -8.50 -4.12
C GLU A 54 -9.50 -7.50 -4.17
N PHE A 55 -9.78 -6.24 -4.53
CA PHE A 55 -8.79 -5.17 -4.50
C PHE A 55 -8.15 -5.02 -3.12
N TYR A 56 -8.94 -4.90 -2.06
CA TYR A 56 -8.41 -4.74 -0.70
C TYR A 56 -7.67 -5.99 -0.20
N LYS A 57 -8.00 -7.18 -0.71
CA LYS A 57 -7.24 -8.41 -0.45
C LYS A 57 -5.87 -8.34 -1.11
N ASP A 58 -5.82 -7.98 -2.38
CA ASP A 58 -4.57 -7.87 -3.14
C ASP A 58 -3.68 -6.75 -2.60
N LEU A 59 -4.28 -5.62 -2.22
CA LEU A 59 -3.61 -4.49 -1.58
C LEU A 59 -2.87 -4.91 -0.30
N ARG A 60 -3.55 -5.65 0.58
CA ARG A 60 -2.92 -6.21 1.81
C ARG A 60 -1.78 -7.14 1.45
N GLY A 61 -1.97 -7.99 0.43
CA GLY A 61 -0.93 -8.90 -0.06
C GLY A 61 0.33 -8.16 -0.52
N VAL A 62 0.17 -7.08 -1.29
CA VAL A 62 1.28 -6.24 -1.74
C VAL A 62 1.97 -5.55 -0.57
N ILE A 63 1.22 -4.97 0.37
CA ILE A 63 1.79 -4.35 1.56
C ILE A 63 2.60 -5.37 2.37
N VAL A 64 2.08 -6.57 2.63
CA VAL A 64 2.84 -7.62 3.34
C VAL A 64 4.09 -8.03 2.56
N ALA A 65 3.96 -8.20 1.23
CA ALA A 65 5.06 -8.62 0.37
C ALA A 65 6.19 -7.58 0.28
N VAL A 66 5.85 -6.30 0.28
CA VAL A 66 6.82 -5.19 0.27
C VAL A 66 7.57 -5.12 1.61
N PHE A 67 6.87 -5.37 2.72
CA PHE A 67 7.43 -5.22 4.07
C PHE A 67 7.88 -6.54 4.70
N LYS A 68 8.00 -7.62 3.89
CA LYS A 68 8.56 -8.95 4.21
C LYS A 68 8.82 -9.22 5.70
N GLY A 69 7.75 -9.43 6.48
CA GLY A 69 7.83 -9.89 7.86
C GLY A 69 7.77 -8.82 8.94
N GLN A 70 7.52 -7.55 8.59
CA GLN A 70 7.21 -6.52 9.59
C GLN A 70 5.75 -6.58 10.08
N PHE A 71 4.87 -7.15 9.27
CA PHE A 71 3.48 -7.44 9.58
C PHE A 71 2.99 -8.61 8.74
N THR A 72 2.02 -9.33 9.27
CA THR A 72 1.32 -10.43 8.60
C THR A 72 0.05 -9.94 7.92
N TYR A 73 -0.47 -10.76 7.00
CA TYR A 73 -1.75 -10.49 6.34
C TYR A 73 -2.89 -10.35 7.35
N ASP A 74 -2.91 -11.21 8.37
CA ASP A 74 -3.97 -11.23 9.40
C ASP A 74 -3.92 -9.99 10.28
N GLU A 75 -2.73 -9.52 10.66
CA GLU A 75 -2.58 -8.25 11.40
C GLU A 75 -3.15 -7.06 10.64
N LEU A 76 -2.97 -6.99 9.31
CA LEU A 76 -3.56 -5.95 8.46
C LEU A 76 -5.05 -6.15 8.21
N ASN A 77 -5.57 -7.36 8.37
CA ASN A 77 -6.98 -7.65 8.18
C ASN A 77 -7.80 -7.31 9.41
N GLU A 78 -7.26 -7.57 10.61
CA GLU A 78 -7.98 -7.38 11.87
C GLU A 78 -7.79 -5.98 12.48
N ASN A 79 -6.61 -5.36 12.30
CA ASN A 79 -6.23 -4.17 13.06
C ASN A 79 -6.04 -2.91 12.21
N VAL A 80 -6.29 -2.98 10.90
CA VAL A 80 -6.05 -1.86 9.99
C VAL A 80 -7.27 -1.61 9.12
N GLU A 81 -7.77 -0.38 9.18
CA GLU A 81 -8.89 0.06 8.35
C GLU A 81 -8.50 0.18 6.87
N ASN A 82 -9.47 -0.03 5.99
CA ASN A 82 -9.28 0.06 4.54
C ASN A 82 -8.75 1.43 4.10
N ASP A 83 -9.20 2.52 4.72
CA ASP A 83 -8.74 3.87 4.42
C ASP A 83 -7.26 4.07 4.78
N GLU A 84 -6.81 3.47 5.88
CA GLU A 84 -5.41 3.51 6.28
C GLU A 84 -4.53 2.69 5.33
N LEU A 85 -5.01 1.52 4.88
CA LEU A 85 -4.32 0.73 3.85
C LEU A 85 -4.14 1.54 2.55
N MET A 86 -5.16 2.30 2.14
CA MET A 86 -5.09 3.14 0.95
C MET A 86 -4.14 4.34 1.11
N LYS A 87 -4.13 5.01 2.27
CA LYS A 87 -3.14 6.07 2.54
C LYS A 87 -1.72 5.55 2.50
N VAL A 88 -1.50 4.41 3.15
CA VAL A 88 -0.23 3.69 3.18
C VAL A 88 0.26 3.38 1.76
N PHE A 89 -0.63 2.82 0.95
CA PHE A 89 -0.32 2.47 -0.43
C PHE A 89 -0.09 3.71 -1.30
N THR A 90 -0.86 4.77 -1.11
CA THR A 90 -0.65 6.05 -1.81
C THR A 90 0.72 6.66 -1.47
N ALA A 91 1.13 6.58 -0.20
CA ALA A 91 2.46 7.01 0.25
C ALA A 91 3.57 6.14 -0.37
N LEU A 92 3.33 4.83 -0.52
CA LEU A 92 4.22 3.91 -1.21
C LEU A 92 4.40 4.32 -2.69
N CYS A 93 3.29 4.48 -3.41
CA CYS A 93 3.27 4.89 -4.82
C CYS A 93 3.94 6.26 -5.04
N SER A 94 3.69 7.22 -4.14
CA SER A 94 4.27 8.57 -4.21
C SER A 94 5.79 8.55 -4.04
N ASN A 95 6.30 7.72 -3.11
CA ASN A 95 7.74 7.57 -2.93
C ASN A 95 8.40 6.93 -4.15
N ILE A 96 7.78 5.88 -4.73
CA ILE A 96 8.30 5.20 -5.93
C ILE A 96 8.27 6.13 -7.14
N SER A 97 7.14 6.81 -7.38
CA SER A 97 6.96 7.75 -8.50
C SER A 97 7.87 8.98 -8.38
N GLY A 98 8.12 9.44 -7.15
CA GLY A 98 9.07 10.51 -6.84
C GLY A 98 10.53 10.13 -7.12
N GLU A 99 10.89 8.85 -7.05
CA GLU A 99 12.20 8.36 -7.50
C GLU A 99 12.26 8.23 -9.03
N MET A 100 11.19 7.77 -9.70
CA MET A 100 11.16 7.67 -11.17
C MET A 100 11.26 9.02 -11.88
N LYS A 101 10.67 10.10 -11.34
CA LYS A 101 10.77 11.45 -11.91
C LYS A 101 12.13 12.14 -11.71
N LYS A 102 13.03 11.55 -10.92
CA LYS A 102 14.37 12.10 -10.63
C LYS A 102 15.50 11.48 -11.47
N ASN A 103 15.19 10.44 -12.23
CA ASN A 103 16.05 9.93 -13.31
C ASN A 103 15.54 10.42 -14.67
#